data_AF-A0A4R0RME4-F1
#
_entry.id   AF-A0A4R0RME4-F1
#
_cell.length_a   1.000
_cell.length_b   1.000
_cell.length_c   1.000
_cell.angle_alpha   90.00
_cell.angle_beta   90.00
_cell.angle_gamma   90.00
#
_symmetry.space_group_name_H-M   'P 1'
#
loop_
_entity.id
_entity.type
_entity.pdbx_description
1 polymer ?
#
loop_
_entity_poly.entity_id
_entity_poly.type
_entity_poly.pdbx_seq_one_letter_code
_entity_poly.pdbx_strand_id
1 'polypeptide(L)'
;MEYRPRHPQPFTVAEAARLDVPIITEEIARLEHSINHLERTQTELSEFLANEPDDEDFSQAFAENRDVIGSQKERIAMLRLALSEKGIPTNNPHYEPALPTSTSQPTPSTDRPPTIASQQISERSPQQTQRRDIPTDPTPVDDDGGIDL
;
A
#
# COMPACT_ATOMS: atom_id res chain seq x y z
N MET A 1 25.48 -18.46 9.40
CA MET A 1 25.63 -17.20 10.18
C MET A 1 24.24 -16.80 10.63
N GLU A 2 24.05 -16.43 11.90
CA GLU A 2 22.72 -15.99 12.37
C GLU A 2 22.56 -14.48 12.07
N TYR A 3 21.75 -14.14 11.06
CA TYR A 3 21.40 -12.76 10.76
C TYR A 3 20.36 -12.27 11.78
N ARG A 4 20.59 -11.10 12.39
CA ARG A 4 19.69 -10.47 13.37
C ARG A 4 19.21 -9.10 12.87
N PRO A 5 17.94 -8.96 12.44
CA PRO A 5 17.40 -7.67 12.01
C PRO A 5 17.22 -6.72 13.21
N ARG A 6 17.27 -5.41 12.95
CA ARG A 6 16.98 -4.39 13.97
C ARG A 6 15.48 -4.15 14.13
N HIS A 7 14.73 -4.32 13.04
CA HIS A 7 13.27 -4.18 13.04
C HIS A 7 12.60 -5.56 13.16
N PRO A 8 11.41 -5.66 13.77
CA PRO A 8 10.63 -6.89 13.74
C PRO A 8 10.30 -7.26 12.29
N GLN A 9 10.53 -8.52 11.94
CA GLN A 9 10.28 -9.05 10.61
C GLN A 9 9.17 -10.12 10.67
N PRO A 10 8.39 -10.27 9.59
CA PRO A 10 7.27 -11.21 9.55
C PRO A 10 7.72 -12.68 9.54
N PHE A 11 9.00 -12.94 9.28
CA PHE A 11 9.60 -14.27 9.24
C PHE A 11 11.09 -14.19 9.54
N THR A 12 11.66 -15.34 9.87
CA THR A 12 13.10 -15.59 10.02
C THR A 12 13.74 -15.99 8.69
N VAL A 13 15.08 -15.97 8.60
CA VAL A 13 15.81 -16.45 7.40
C VAL A 13 15.47 -17.92 7.11
N ALA A 14 15.41 -18.75 8.15
CA ALA A 14 15.11 -20.18 8.01
C ALA A 14 13.70 -20.44 7.48
N GLU A 15 12.73 -19.58 7.79
CA GLU A 15 11.38 -19.64 7.23
C GLU A 15 11.37 -19.16 5.77
N ALA A 16 12.06 -18.05 5.47
CA ALA A 16 12.22 -17.56 4.10
C ALA A 16 12.89 -18.60 3.18
N ALA A 17 13.86 -19.36 3.69
CA ALA A 17 14.54 -20.43 2.96
C ALA A 17 13.61 -21.61 2.59
N ARG A 18 12.41 -21.70 3.16
CA ARG A 18 11.39 -22.68 2.77
C ARG A 18 10.50 -22.21 1.62
N LEU A 19 10.50 -20.92 1.31
CA LEU A 19 9.73 -20.36 0.20
C LEU A 19 10.33 -20.75 -1.14
N ASP A 20 9.51 -20.78 -2.18
CA ASP A 20 9.97 -21.01 -3.54
C ASP A 20 10.73 -19.81 -4.08
N VAL A 21 11.70 -20.07 -4.96
CA VAL A 21 12.57 -19.03 -5.54
C VAL A 21 11.76 -17.90 -6.19
N PRO A 22 10.73 -18.17 -7.03
CA PRO A 22 9.93 -17.11 -7.64
C PRO A 22 9.26 -16.19 -6.60
N ILE A 23 8.74 -16.77 -5.51
CA ILE A 23 8.10 -16.01 -4.43
C ILE A 23 9.12 -15.08 -3.76
N ILE A 24 10.33 -15.58 -3.48
CA ILE A 24 11.39 -14.76 -2.88
C ILE A 24 11.79 -13.62 -3.82
N THR A 25 11.93 -13.88 -5.12
CA THR A 25 12.35 -12.85 -6.09
C THR A 25 11.26 -11.81 -6.35
N GLU A 26 9.99 -12.20 -6.42
CA GLU A 26 8.86 -11.28 -6.53
C GLU A 26 8.74 -10.39 -5.29
N GLU A 27 8.94 -10.97 -4.10
CA GLU A 27 8.96 -10.23 -2.85
C GLU A 27 10.08 -9.18 -2.82
N ILE A 28 11.30 -9.55 -3.23
CA ILE A 28 12.42 -8.61 -3.35
C ILE A 28 12.07 -7.46 -4.30
N ALA A 29 11.56 -7.76 -5.49
CA ALA A 29 11.18 -6.74 -6.47
C ALA A 29 10.11 -5.77 -5.94
N ARG A 30 9.09 -6.30 -5.25
CA ARG A 30 8.04 -5.49 -4.65
C ARG A 30 8.60 -4.55 -3.56
N LEU A 31 9.49 -5.06 -2.72
CA LEU A 31 10.13 -4.28 -1.66
C LEU A 31 11.05 -3.20 -2.26
N GLU A 32 11.82 -3.52 -3.31
CA GLU A 32 12.67 -2.55 -4.02
C GLU A 32 11.84 -1.42 -4.64
N HIS A 33 10.70 -1.75 -5.28
CA HIS A 33 9.76 -0.76 -5.79
C HIS A 33 9.17 0.12 -4.68
N SER A 34 8.77 -0.49 -3.55
CA SER A 34 8.26 0.27 -2.40
C SER A 34 9.32 1.19 -1.79
N ILE A 35 10.57 0.73 -1.68
CA ILE A 35 11.69 1.56 -1.19
C ILE A 35 11.93 2.74 -2.12
N ASN A 36 11.93 2.52 -3.44
CA ASN A 36 12.11 3.61 -4.40
C ASN A 36 11.04 4.69 -4.26
N HIS A 37 9.78 4.30 -4.08
CA HIS A 37 8.69 5.23 -3.83
C HIS A 37 8.86 5.99 -2.51
N LEU A 38 9.24 5.30 -1.43
CA LEU A 38 9.51 5.93 -0.14
C LEU A 38 10.70 6.89 -0.21
N GLU A 39 11.79 6.54 -0.89
CA GLU A 39 12.97 7.40 -1.06
C GLU A 39 12.64 8.68 -1.85
N ARG A 40 11.78 8.57 -2.86
CA ARG A 40 11.23 9.75 -3.55
C ARG A 40 10.42 10.61 -2.59
N THR A 41 9.52 10.01 -1.81
CA THR A 41 8.71 10.72 -0.81
C THR A 41 9.60 11.40 0.23
N GLN A 42 10.69 10.76 0.67
CA GLN A 42 11.65 11.37 1.59
C GLN A 42 12.34 12.59 0.98
N THR A 43 12.65 12.55 -0.32
CA THR A 43 13.22 13.71 -1.01
C THR A 43 12.23 14.88 -0.99
N GLU A 44 10.97 14.62 -1.36
CA GLU A 44 9.90 15.63 -1.37
C GLU A 44 9.63 16.20 0.04
N LEU A 45 9.57 15.35 1.06
CA LEU A 45 9.40 15.77 2.46
C LEU A 45 10.60 16.58 2.97
N SER A 46 11.83 16.17 2.62
CA SER A 46 13.04 16.89 3.01
C SER A 46 13.11 18.29 2.38
N GLU A 47 12.66 18.43 1.14
CA GLU A 47 12.57 19.72 0.45
C GLU A 47 11.52 20.63 1.10
N PHE A 48 10.38 20.07 1.50
CA PHE A 48 9.34 20.81 2.23
C PHE A 48 9.84 21.30 3.59
N LEU A 49 10.39 20.40 4.41
CA LEU A 49 10.91 20.70 5.75
C LEU A 49 12.12 21.66 5.74
N ALA A 50 12.83 21.79 4.61
CA ALA A 50 13.87 22.80 4.47
C ALA A 50 13.29 24.24 4.47
N ASN A 51 12.05 24.40 4.02
CA ASN A 51 11.34 25.68 4.01
C ASN A 51 10.46 25.87 5.25
N GLU A 52 9.87 24.78 5.75
CA GLU A 52 8.95 24.76 6.88
C GLU A 52 9.42 23.72 7.93
N PRO A 53 10.51 24.00 8.67
CA PRO A 53 11.15 23.02 9.56
C PRO A 53 10.33 22.66 10.81
N ASP A 54 9.38 23.52 11.19
CA ASP A 54 8.54 23.36 12.38
C ASP A 54 7.24 22.59 12.09
N ASP A 55 7.04 22.09 10.87
CA ASP A 55 5.89 21.23 10.55
C ASP A 55 6.07 19.83 11.17
N GLU A 56 5.40 19.63 12.31
CA GLU A 56 5.47 18.39 13.07
C GLU A 56 4.96 17.19 12.27
N ASP A 57 3.87 17.34 11.49
CA ASP A 57 3.26 16.25 10.72
C ASP A 57 4.22 15.74 9.64
N PHE A 58 4.85 16.66 8.89
CA PHE A 58 5.82 16.30 7.87
C PHE A 58 7.12 15.74 8.47
N SER A 59 7.55 16.27 9.62
CA SER A 59 8.73 15.77 10.33
C SER A 59 8.52 14.33 10.83
N GLN A 60 7.31 14.03 11.32
CA GLN A 60 6.93 12.71 11.78
C GLN A 60 6.83 11.73 10.60
N ALA A 61 6.15 12.12 9.51
CA ALA A 61 6.08 11.30 8.30
C ALA A 61 7.47 10.97 7.74
N PHE A 62 8.39 11.95 7.77
CA PHE A 62 9.78 11.75 7.34
C PHE A 62 10.51 10.72 8.23
N ALA A 63 10.33 10.81 9.55
CA ALA A 63 10.93 9.86 10.49
C ALA A 63 10.35 8.44 10.32
N GLU A 64 9.03 8.30 10.22
CA GLU A 64 8.34 7.02 10.04
C GLU A 64 8.75 6.33 8.74
N ASN A 65 8.80 7.08 7.62
CA ASN A 65 9.24 6.55 6.34
C ASN A 65 10.68 6.00 6.41
N ARG A 66 11.56 6.63 7.19
CA ARG A 66 12.95 6.17 7.36
C ARG A 66 13.00 4.80 8.05
N ASP A 67 12.18 4.59 9.07
CA ASP A 67 12.12 3.33 9.80
C ASP A 67 11.50 2.22 8.94
N VAL A 68 10.46 2.56 8.16
CA VAL A 68 9.88 1.64 7.17
C VAL A 68 10.90 1.23 6.12
N ILE A 69 11.65 2.19 5.54
CA ILE A 69 12.73 1.89 4.58
C ILE A 69 13.77 0.96 5.23
N GLY A 70 14.17 1.24 6.48
CA GLY A 70 15.10 0.40 7.24
C GLY A 70 14.62 -1.04 7.37
N SER A 71 13.38 -1.23 7.81
CA SER A 71 12.75 -2.55 7.95
C SER A 71 12.65 -3.30 6.61
N GLN A 72 12.29 -2.60 5.53
CA GLN A 72 12.20 -3.22 4.20
C GLN A 72 13.58 -3.63 3.65
N LYS A 73 14.62 -2.80 3.84
CA LYS A 73 16.01 -3.15 3.45
C LYS A 73 16.51 -4.38 4.19
N GLU A 74 16.19 -4.52 5.48
CA GLU A 74 16.52 -5.72 6.25
C GLU A 74 15.78 -6.96 5.74
N ARG A 75 14.52 -6.82 5.36
CA ARG A 75 13.75 -7.93 4.76
C ARG A 75 14.37 -8.40 3.44
N ILE A 76 14.77 -7.47 2.57
CA ILE A 76 15.50 -7.81 1.34
C ILE A 76 16.79 -8.58 1.67
N ALA A 77 17.55 -8.14 2.67
CA ALA A 77 18.78 -8.83 3.08
C ALA A 77 18.52 -10.28 3.53
N MET A 78 17.44 -10.50 4.29
CA MET A 78 17.03 -11.85 4.72
C MET A 78 16.61 -12.73 3.55
N LEU A 79 15.85 -12.18 2.61
CA LEU A 79 15.42 -12.88 1.40
C LEU A 79 16.61 -13.25 0.50
N ARG A 80 17.57 -12.34 0.34
CA ARG A 80 18.82 -12.59 -0.38
C ARG A 80 19.67 -13.67 0.30
N LEU A 81 19.73 -13.68 1.64
CA LEU A 81 20.41 -14.74 2.38
C LEU A 81 19.72 -16.10 2.17
N ALA A 82 18.39 -16.15 2.18
CA ALA A 82 17.62 -17.35 1.89
C ALA A 82 17.85 -17.90 0.46
N LEU A 83 18.03 -17.03 -0.54
CA LEU A 83 18.43 -17.45 -1.90
C LEU A 83 19.85 -18.04 -1.91
N SER A 84 20.77 -17.44 -1.16
CA SER A 84 22.14 -17.94 -1.07
C SER A 84 22.22 -19.33 -0.41
N GLU A 85 21.37 -19.60 0.58
CA GLU A 85 21.25 -20.94 1.20
C GLU A 85 20.74 -22.00 0.21
N LYS A 86 19.96 -21.59 -0.79
CA LYS A 86 19.52 -22.43 -1.91
C LYS A 86 20.58 -22.56 -3.03
N GLY A 87 21.75 -21.96 -2.86
CA GLY A 87 22.83 -21.99 -3.86
C GLY A 87 22.63 -21.01 -5.03
N ILE A 88 21.71 -20.05 -4.90
CA ILE A 88 21.45 -19.06 -5.95
C ILE A 88 22.26 -17.79 -5.66
N PRO A 89 23.23 -17.44 -6.52
CA PRO A 89 24.00 -16.22 -6.35
C PRO A 89 23.10 -14.99 -6.57
N THR A 90 22.99 -14.14 -5.56
CA THR A 90 22.16 -12.92 -5.58
C THR A 90 22.75 -11.78 -6.41
N ASN A 91 23.95 -11.97 -6.97
CA ASN A 91 24.63 -10.98 -7.82
C ASN A 91 24.34 -11.18 -9.31
N ASN A 92 23.42 -12.09 -9.66
CA ASN A 92 23.16 -12.44 -11.05
C ASN A 92 21.99 -11.60 -11.61
N PRO A 93 22.20 -10.81 -12.68
CA PRO A 93 21.19 -9.93 -13.28
C PRO A 93 20.01 -10.68 -13.95
N HIS A 94 20.03 -12.02 -13.98
CA HIS A 94 18.93 -12.84 -14.52
C HIS A 94 17.67 -12.89 -13.64
N TYR A 95 17.74 -12.38 -12.41
CA TYR A 95 16.59 -12.25 -11.49
C TYR A 95 16.13 -10.81 -11.30
N GLU A 96 16.57 -9.90 -12.17
CA GLU A 96 15.95 -8.58 -12.31
C GLU A 96 14.64 -8.80 -13.09
N PRO A 97 13.45 -8.56 -12.50
CA PRO A 97 12.21 -8.74 -13.23
C PRO A 97 12.24 -7.79 -14.42
N ALA A 98 12.14 -8.35 -15.63
CA ALA A 98 12.01 -7.58 -16.84
C ALA A 98 10.85 -6.60 -16.68
N LEU A 99 11.18 -5.30 -16.57
CA LEU A 99 10.21 -4.23 -16.70
C LEU A 99 9.43 -4.48 -18.00
N PRO A 100 8.09 -4.44 -17.99
CA PRO A 100 7.33 -4.56 -19.23
C PRO A 100 7.73 -3.40 -20.13
N THR A 101 8.52 -3.70 -21.16
CA THR A 101 8.78 -2.79 -22.27
C THR A 101 7.42 -2.39 -22.83
N SER A 102 7.05 -1.13 -22.62
CA SER A 102 5.89 -0.53 -23.24
C SER A 102 6.12 -0.57 -24.75
N THR A 103 5.55 -1.57 -25.42
CA THR A 103 5.52 -1.63 -26.87
C THR A 103 4.66 -0.46 -27.35
N SER A 104 5.32 0.61 -27.76
CA SER A 104 4.73 1.70 -28.53
C SER A 104 4.01 1.11 -29.74
N GLN A 105 2.69 1.02 -29.68
CA GLN A 105 1.88 0.74 -30.87
C GLN A 105 1.94 1.96 -31.80
N PRO A 106 2.35 1.80 -33.06
CA PRO A 106 2.15 2.85 -34.06
C PRO A 106 0.67 2.93 -34.42
N THR A 107 0.08 4.10 -34.22
CA THR A 107 -1.25 4.46 -34.73
C THR A 107 -1.20 4.69 -36.25
N PRO A 108 -2.05 4.04 -37.05
CA PRO A 108 -2.45 4.60 -38.34
C PRO A 108 -3.80 5.30 -38.19
N SER A 109 -3.76 6.63 -38.33
CA SER A 109 -4.92 7.49 -38.60
C SER A 109 -5.63 7.05 -39.87
N THR A 110 -6.97 6.95 -39.87
CA THR A 110 -7.82 7.26 -41.03
C THR A 110 -9.22 7.65 -40.57
N ASP A 111 -9.55 8.90 -40.88
CA ASP A 111 -10.85 9.55 -41.02
C ASP A 111 -12.15 8.76 -40.82
N ARG A 112 -13.00 9.28 -39.91
CA ARG A 112 -14.44 9.46 -40.15
C ARG A 112 -15.14 10.29 -39.06
N PRO A 113 -15.87 11.36 -39.42
CA PRO A 113 -17.07 11.82 -38.72
C PRO A 113 -18.31 11.76 -39.65
N PRO A 114 -19.52 12.15 -39.22
CA PRO A 114 -20.21 11.88 -37.95
C PRO A 114 -21.60 11.25 -38.20
N THR A 115 -22.25 10.64 -37.22
CA THR A 115 -23.73 10.51 -37.25
C THR A 115 -24.33 10.56 -35.85
N ILE A 116 -25.22 11.54 -35.72
CA ILE A 116 -26.04 11.91 -34.58
C ILE A 116 -27.06 10.80 -34.29
N ALA A 117 -27.19 10.41 -33.02
CA ALA A 117 -28.42 9.80 -32.51
C ALA A 117 -28.62 10.18 -31.05
N SER A 118 -29.37 11.27 -30.85
CA SER A 118 -30.07 11.58 -29.60
C SER A 118 -31.02 10.43 -29.28
N GLN A 119 -30.80 9.70 -28.18
CA GLN A 119 -31.85 8.90 -27.56
C GLN A 119 -31.76 8.99 -26.03
N GLN A 120 -32.72 9.75 -25.48
CA GLN A 120 -33.45 9.51 -24.24
C GLN A 120 -32.64 9.24 -22.97
N ILE A 121 -32.42 10.33 -22.22
CA ILE A 121 -32.33 10.28 -20.77
C ILE A 121 -33.76 10.01 -20.27
N SER A 122 -34.13 8.72 -20.19
CA SER A 122 -35.34 8.30 -19.49
C SER A 122 -35.07 8.27 -18.00
N GLU A 123 -35.85 9.08 -17.30
CA GLU A 123 -36.05 9.15 -15.86
C GLU A 123 -36.07 7.75 -15.22
N ARG A 124 -35.15 7.51 -14.27
CA ARG A 124 -35.34 6.51 -13.22
C ARG A 124 -35.05 7.15 -11.89
N SER A 125 -36.13 7.33 -11.14
CA SER A 125 -36.20 7.72 -9.73
C SER A 125 -35.23 6.94 -8.86
N PRO A 126 -34.60 7.55 -7.84
CA PRO A 126 -34.06 6.78 -6.73
C PRO A 126 -35.22 6.35 -5.81
N GLN A 127 -35.57 5.06 -5.88
CA GLN A 127 -36.34 4.41 -4.82
C GLN A 127 -35.51 4.40 -3.53
N GLN A 128 -35.98 5.17 -2.56
CA GLN A 128 -36.35 4.66 -1.23
C GLN A 128 -35.47 3.51 -0.70
N THR A 129 -34.31 3.84 -0.13
CA THR A 129 -33.63 2.94 0.81
C THR A 129 -34.16 3.23 2.20
N GLN A 130 -34.95 2.28 2.69
CA GLN A 130 -35.53 2.22 4.03
C GLN A 130 -34.48 2.53 5.11
N ARG A 131 -34.78 3.55 5.91
CA ARG A 131 -34.14 3.78 7.19
C ARG A 131 -34.45 2.59 8.08
N ARG A 132 -33.40 1.93 8.58
CA ARG A 132 -33.51 0.91 9.63
C ARG A 132 -34.10 1.57 10.88
N ASP A 133 -35.22 1.04 11.32
CA ASP A 133 -35.78 1.24 12.64
C ASP A 133 -34.73 0.83 13.69
N ILE A 134 -34.41 1.76 14.58
CA ILE A 134 -33.68 1.49 15.82
C ILE A 134 -34.75 1.01 16.81
N PRO A 135 -34.63 -0.20 17.39
CA PRO A 135 -35.45 -0.57 18.54
C PRO A 135 -34.98 0.25 19.74
N THR A 136 -35.76 1.26 20.12
CA THR A 136 -35.68 1.87 21.45
C THR A 136 -36.23 0.87 22.46
N ASP A 137 -35.32 0.30 23.23
CA ASP A 137 -35.58 -0.43 24.46
C ASP A 137 -36.37 0.47 25.43
N PRO A 138 -37.54 0.04 25.96
CA PRO A 138 -38.26 0.80 26.97
C PRO A 138 -37.68 0.52 28.35
N THR A 139 -36.93 1.46 28.92
CA THR A 139 -36.71 1.49 30.37
C THR A 139 -38.02 1.86 31.07
N PRO A 140 -38.55 1.03 31.99
CA PRO A 140 -39.55 1.49 32.94
C PRO A 140 -38.84 2.36 33.97
N VAL A 141 -39.09 3.67 33.95
CA VAL A 141 -38.85 4.52 35.11
C VAL A 141 -40.16 4.58 35.87
N ASP A 142 -40.18 3.89 37.00
CA ASP A 142 -41.29 3.87 37.93
C ASP A 142 -41.64 5.30 38.37
N ASP A 143 -42.92 5.58 38.21
CA ASP A 143 -43.68 6.66 38.84
C ASP A 143 -43.69 6.41 40.35
N ASP A 144 -42.98 7.22 41.13
CA ASP A 144 -43.27 7.38 42.55
C ASP A 144 -43.06 8.85 42.95
N GLY A 145 -44.17 9.58 42.94
CA GLY A 145 -44.68 10.23 44.13
C GLY A 145 -43.85 11.36 44.75
N GLY A 146 -44.39 12.57 44.71
CA GLY A 146 -44.12 13.55 45.77
C GLY A 146 -43.99 14.99 45.30
N ILE A 147 -45.11 15.60 44.93
CA ILE A 147 -45.31 17.02 45.23
C ILE A 147 -45.47 17.13 46.75
N ASP A 148 -44.61 17.90 47.41
CA ASP A 148 -44.98 18.62 48.63
C ASP A 148 -44.01 19.78 48.92
N LEU A 149 -44.62 20.97 48.95
CA LEU A 149 -44.28 22.22 49.64
C LEU A 149 -43.08 23.05 49.16
#